data_AF-A0A2N1PZ49-F1
#
_entry.id   AF-A0A2N1PZ49-F1
#
_cell.length_a   1.000
_cell.length_b   1.000
_cell.length_c   1.000
_cell.angle_alpha   90.00
_cell.angle_beta   90.00
_cell.angle_gamma   90.00
#
_symmetry.space_group_name_H-M   'P 1'
#
loop_
_entity.id
_entity.type
_entity.pdbx_description
1 polymer ?
#
loop_
_entity_poly.entity_id
_entity_poly.type
_entity_poly.pdbx_seq_one_letter_code
_entity_poly.pdbx_strand_id
1 'polypeptide(L)'
;MYFIKEMPKKERPRERLMIYGVGALTNEELLALLIRSGTKDLSVMELSKHILYHLEHITDLKNMKLKELTHIPGIKEAKATTILAAIELGKRLSS
;
A
#
# COMPACT_ATOMS: atom_id res chain seq x y z
N MET A 1 3.50 -14.66 -10.21
CA MET A 1 3.15 -14.31 -8.82
C MET A 1 4.46 -14.39 -8.04
N TYR A 2 5.02 -13.25 -7.63
CA TYR A 2 6.34 -13.21 -6.99
C TYR A 2 6.23 -12.53 -5.64
N PHE A 3 6.65 -13.20 -4.58
CA PHE A 3 6.92 -12.56 -3.29
C PHE A 3 8.08 -11.59 -3.46
N ILE A 4 8.14 -10.51 -2.66
CA ILE A 4 9.22 -9.50 -2.75
C ILE A 4 10.62 -10.15 -2.73
N LYS A 5 10.80 -11.25 -1.99
CA LYS A 5 12.06 -11.99 -1.93
C LYS A 5 12.50 -12.60 -3.27
N GLU A 6 11.57 -12.86 -4.18
CA GLU A 6 11.78 -13.47 -5.50
C GLU A 6 12.03 -12.40 -6.58
N MET A 7 11.70 -11.14 -6.30
CA MET A 7 12.03 -10.02 -7.19
C MET A 7 13.55 -9.76 -7.16
N PRO A 8 14.16 -9.39 -8.31
CA PRO A 8 15.51 -8.83 -8.35
C PRO A 8 15.64 -7.71 -7.33
N LYS A 9 16.75 -7.67 -6.56
CA LYS A 9 16.93 -6.66 -5.49
C LYS A 9 16.62 -5.24 -5.95
N LYS A 10 17.11 -4.85 -7.14
CA LYS A 10 16.91 -3.53 -7.75
C LYS A 10 15.44 -3.20 -8.10
N GLU A 11 14.57 -4.20 -8.17
CA GLU A 11 13.15 -4.06 -8.50
C GLU A 11 12.26 -4.08 -7.26
N ARG A 12 12.80 -4.41 -6.09
CA ARG A 12 12.04 -4.41 -4.85
C ARG A 12 11.68 -2.98 -4.44
N PRO A 13 10.49 -2.72 -3.89
CA PRO A 13 10.02 -1.36 -3.62
C PRO A 13 10.95 -0.53 -2.73
N ARG A 14 11.54 -1.11 -1.67
CA ARG A 14 12.43 -0.38 -0.76
C ARG A 14 13.72 0.03 -1.46
N GLU A 15 14.30 -0.90 -2.21
CA GLU A 15 15.52 -0.72 -2.97
C GLU A 15 15.32 0.27 -4.12
N ARG A 16 14.19 0.18 -4.84
CA ARG A 16 13.79 1.16 -5.85
C ARG A 16 13.66 2.56 -5.24
N LEU A 17 13.05 2.69 -4.06
CA LEU A 17 12.91 3.96 -3.36
C LEU A 17 14.29 4.56 -3.03
N MET A 18 15.23 3.74 -2.55
CA MET A 18 16.58 4.20 -2.22
C MET A 18 17.41 4.61 -3.45
N ILE A 19 17.22 3.95 -4.60
CA ILE A 19 18.01 4.18 -5.82
C ILE A 19 17.43 5.31 -6.66
N TYR A 20 16.10 5.31 -6.86
CA TYR A 20 15.40 6.16 -7.82
C TYR A 20 14.50 7.20 -7.16
N GLY A 21 14.38 7.18 -5.82
CA GLY A 21 13.50 8.08 -5.07
C GLY A 21 12.04 7.61 -5.01
N VAL A 22 11.27 8.22 -4.12
CA VAL A 22 9.87 7.86 -3.88
C VAL A 22 8.97 8.07 -5.11
N GLY A 23 9.29 9.04 -5.98
CA GLY A 23 8.51 9.34 -7.19
C GLY A 23 8.60 8.25 -8.28
N ALA A 24 9.54 7.32 -8.18
CA ALA A 24 9.67 6.20 -9.11
C ALA A 24 8.79 4.98 -8.75
N LEU A 25 8.08 5.06 -7.63
CA LEU A 25 7.19 4.00 -7.14
C LEU A 25 5.78 4.23 -7.65
N THR A 26 5.13 3.13 -8.00
CA THR A 26 3.69 3.08 -8.26
C THR A 26 2.87 3.16 -6.97
N ASN A 27 1.58 3.48 -7.08
CA ASN A 27 0.66 3.47 -5.93
C ASN A 27 0.64 2.11 -5.22
N GLU A 28 0.75 1.01 -5.96
CA GLU A 28 0.82 -0.36 -5.43
C GLU A 28 2.06 -0.54 -4.55
N GLU A 29 3.22 -0.10 -5.04
CA GLU A 29 4.49 -0.17 -4.30
C GLU A 29 4.47 0.72 -3.05
N LEU A 30 3.91 1.93 -3.14
CA LEU A 30 3.75 2.82 -1.99
C LEU A 30 2.89 2.18 -0.90
N LEU A 31 1.72 1.63 -1.27
CA LEU A 31 0.88 0.90 -0.33
C LEU A 31 1.59 -0.33 0.24
N ALA A 32 2.35 -1.06 -0.58
CA ALA A 32 3.06 -2.26 -0.15
C ALA A 32 4.14 -1.93 0.90
N LEU A 33 4.81 -0.79 0.74
CA LEU A 33 5.76 -0.28 1.73
C LEU A 33 5.09 0.06 3.06
N LEU A 34 3.93 0.72 3.01
CA LEU A 34 3.17 1.11 4.20
C LEU A 34 2.66 -0.11 4.98
N ILE A 35 2.02 -1.07 4.31
CA ILE A 35 1.40 -2.23 5.00
C ILE A 35 2.40 -3.35 5.30
N ARG A 36 3.61 -3.28 4.75
CA ARG A 36 4.81 -4.11 4.98
C ARG A 36 4.71 -5.61 4.66
N SER A 37 3.53 -6.19 4.67
CA SER A 37 3.31 -7.63 4.53
C SER A 37 1.96 -7.95 3.89
N GLY A 38 1.90 -9.07 3.18
CA GLY A 38 0.69 -9.62 2.57
C GLY A 38 -0.15 -10.40 3.58
N THR A 39 -0.88 -11.38 3.09
CA THR A 39 -1.55 -12.41 3.90
C THR A 39 -0.81 -13.74 3.76
N LYS A 40 -1.41 -14.83 4.23
CA LYS A 40 -0.94 -16.18 3.93
C LYS A 40 -1.06 -16.51 2.44
N ASP A 41 -2.09 -15.96 1.78
CA ASP A 41 -2.50 -16.34 0.43
C ASP A 41 -2.11 -15.30 -0.63
N LEU A 42 -1.93 -14.04 -0.23
CA LEU A 42 -1.57 -12.92 -1.10
C LEU A 42 -0.22 -12.34 -0.69
N SER A 43 0.66 -12.10 -1.65
CA SER A 43 1.84 -11.26 -1.44
C SER A 43 1.42 -9.83 -1.06
N VAL A 44 2.36 -9.05 -0.51
CA VAL A 44 2.07 -7.65 -0.16
C VAL A 44 1.75 -6.81 -1.39
N MET A 45 2.37 -7.12 -2.54
CA MET A 45 2.09 -6.45 -3.82
C MET A 45 0.66 -6.73 -4.25
N GLU A 46 0.23 -7.98 -4.22
CA GLU A 46 -1.14 -8.38 -4.58
C GLU A 46 -2.18 -7.81 -3.63
N LEU A 47 -1.90 -7.80 -2.33
CA LEU A 47 -2.79 -7.18 -1.35
C LEU A 47 -2.93 -5.67 -1.61
N SER A 48 -1.83 -4.97 -1.89
CA SER A 48 -1.88 -3.55 -2.27
C SER A 48 -2.68 -3.32 -3.54
N LYS A 49 -2.49 -4.17 -4.55
CA LYS A 49 -3.26 -4.12 -5.79
C LYS A 49 -4.75 -4.37 -5.54
N HIS A 50 -5.08 -5.32 -4.66
CA HIS A 50 -6.45 -5.64 -4.27
C HIS A 50 -7.13 -4.47 -3.57
N ILE A 51 -6.42 -3.74 -2.69
CA ILE A 51 -6.93 -2.50 -2.10
C ILE A 51 -7.27 -1.49 -3.20
N LEU A 52 -6.36 -1.28 -4.16
CA LEU A 52 -6.58 -0.34 -5.26
C LEU A 52 -7.76 -0.73 -6.16
N TYR A 53 -8.00 -2.02 -6.37
CA TYR A 53 -9.16 -2.51 -7.13
C TYR A 53 -10.51 -2.24 -6.46
N HIS A 54 -10.54 -2.00 -5.13
CA HIS A 54 -11.77 -1.65 -4.42
C HIS A 54 -12.09 -0.14 -4.51
N LEU A 55 -11.28 0.62 -5.23
CA LEU A 55 -11.44 2.06 -5.42
C LEU A 55 -11.77 2.34 -6.89
N GLU A 56 -12.64 3.31 -7.13
CA GLU A 56 -12.85 3.83 -8.49
C GLU A 56 -11.68 4.74 -8.89
N HIS A 57 -11.20 5.54 -7.93
CA HIS A 57 -10.05 6.42 -8.06
C HIS A 57 -9.13 6.35 -6.84
N ILE A 58 -7.83 6.54 -7.04
CA ILE A 58 -6.85 6.56 -5.93
C ILE A 58 -7.20 7.61 -4.86
N THR A 59 -7.85 8.70 -5.26
CA THR A 59 -8.30 9.77 -4.37
C THR A 59 -9.35 9.33 -3.37
N ASP A 60 -10.06 8.23 -3.63
CA ASP A 60 -11.13 7.71 -2.76
C ASP A 60 -10.57 7.24 -1.41
N LEU A 61 -9.28 6.88 -1.36
CA LEU A 61 -8.55 6.61 -0.12
C LEU A 61 -8.71 7.74 0.89
N LYS A 62 -8.80 9.00 0.44
CA LYS A 62 -8.96 10.17 1.32
C LYS A 62 -10.20 10.07 2.21
N ASN A 63 -11.25 9.38 1.78
CA ASN A 63 -12.53 9.36 2.48
C ASN A 63 -12.83 8.01 3.14
N MET A 64 -11.97 7.00 2.94
CA MET A 64 -12.15 5.69 3.54
C MET A 64 -12.11 5.76 5.06
N LYS A 65 -13.00 5.01 5.70
CA LYS A 65 -13.07 4.79 7.14
C LYS A 65 -12.42 3.47 7.50
N LEU A 66 -12.05 3.34 8.78
CA LEU A 66 -11.50 2.11 9.34
C LEU A 66 -12.34 0.89 8.97
N LYS A 67 -13.67 1.00 9.14
CA LYS A 67 -14.61 -0.08 8.83
C LYS A 67 -14.48 -0.52 7.37
N GLU A 68 -14.50 0.40 6.42
CA GLU A 68 -14.42 0.10 4.98
C GLU A 68 -13.11 -0.60 4.62
N LEU A 69 -11.97 -0.11 5.15
CA LEU A 69 -10.68 -0.75 4.95
C LEU A 69 -10.65 -2.17 5.53
N THR A 70 -11.21 -2.38 6.72
CA THR A 70 -11.25 -3.70 7.35
C THR A 70 -12.19 -4.70 6.68
N HIS A 71 -13.09 -4.25 5.79
CA HIS A 71 -13.90 -5.17 4.97
C HIS A 71 -13.09 -5.76 3.81
N ILE A 72 -11.94 -5.17 3.46
CA ILE A 72 -11.06 -5.72 2.43
C ILE A 72 -10.34 -6.95 3.00
N PRO A 73 -10.52 -8.15 2.40
CA PRO A 73 -9.82 -9.36 2.83
C PRO A 73 -8.31 -9.14 2.94
N GLY A 74 -7.73 -9.47 4.10
CA GLY A 74 -6.30 -9.30 4.36
C GLY A 74 -5.90 -7.96 5.00
N ILE A 75 -6.84 -7.03 5.18
CA ILE A 75 -6.66 -5.76 5.88
C ILE A 75 -7.39 -5.84 7.23
N LYS A 76 -6.61 -5.91 8.31
CA LYS A 76 -7.10 -5.76 9.68
C LYS A 76 -6.67 -4.41 10.24
N GLU A 77 -7.09 -4.12 11.47
CA GLU A 77 -6.86 -2.85 12.17
C GLU A 77 -5.44 -2.30 11.99
N ALA A 78 -4.39 -3.11 12.19
CA ALA A 78 -3.00 -2.65 12.07
C ALA A 78 -2.65 -2.08 10.69
N LYS A 79 -3.10 -2.72 9.60
CA LYS A 79 -2.84 -2.24 8.23
C LYS A 79 -3.76 -1.05 7.90
N ALA A 80 -5.03 -1.13 8.33
CA ALA A 80 -5.99 -0.06 8.09
C ALA A 80 -5.60 1.25 8.78
N THR A 81 -5.19 1.21 10.05
CA THR A 81 -4.73 2.40 10.79
C THR A 81 -3.47 2.98 10.18
N THR A 82 -2.55 2.15 9.69
CA THR A 82 -1.35 2.60 8.98
C THR A 82 -1.69 3.38 7.70
N ILE A 83 -2.64 2.86 6.90
CA ILE A 83 -3.12 3.54 5.69
C ILE A 83 -3.78 4.88 6.05
N LEU A 84 -4.70 4.88 7.02
CA LEU A 84 -5.40 6.09 7.46
C LEU A 84 -4.43 7.16 7.98
N ALA A 85 -3.43 6.77 8.79
CA ALA A 85 -2.42 7.68 9.31
C ALA A 85 -1.58 8.30 8.19
N ALA A 86 -1.16 7.49 7.20
CA ALA A 86 -0.39 7.97 6.06
C ALA A 86 -1.17 9.00 5.22
N ILE A 87 -2.46 8.72 4.97
CA ILE A 87 -3.36 9.62 4.22
C ILE A 87 -3.58 10.93 4.97
N GLU A 88 -3.88 10.86 6.27
CA GLU A 88 -4.07 12.05 7.11
C GLU A 88 -2.82 12.91 7.17
N LEU A 89 -1.64 12.30 7.30
CA LEU A 89 -0.37 13.01 7.24
C LEU A 89 -0.19 13.72 5.89
N GLY A 90 -0.47 13.02 4.78
CA GLY A 90 -0.42 13.60 3.44
C GLY A 90 -1.36 14.80 3.28
N LYS A 91 -2.59 14.71 3.80
CA LYS A 91 -3.56 15.83 3.78
C LYS A 91 -3.02 17.07 4.48
N ARG A 92 -2.45 16.91 5.67
CA ARG A 92 -1.88 18.02 6.46
C ARG A 92 -0.69 18.68 5.78
N LEU A 93 0.14 17.91 5.07
CA LEU A 93 1.29 18.43 4.32
C LEU A 93 0.87 19.18 3.05
N SER A 94 -0.30 18.87 2.49
CA SER A 94 -0.87 19.54 1.30
C SER A 94 -1.80 20.71 1.61
N SER A 95 -2.05 20.98 2.89
CA SER A 95 -2.91 22.07 3.35
C SER A 95 -2.15 23.38 3.51
#